data_AF-A0A3C1MXS3-F1
#
_entry.id   AF-A0A3C1MXS3-F1
#
_cell.length_a   1.000
_cell.length_b   1.000
_cell.length_c   1.000
_cell.angle_alpha   90.00
_cell.angle_beta   90.00
_cell.angle_gamma   90.00
#
_symmetry.space_group_name_H-M   'P 1'
#
loop_
_entity.id
_entity.type
_entity.pdbx_description
1 polymer ?
#
loop_
_entity_poly.entity_id
_entity_poly.type
_entity_poly.pdbx_seq_one_letter_code
_entity_poly.pdbx_strand_id
1 'polypeptide(L)'
;MIGLDTNVLVRYIAQDDPRQSPKATRLIESLTADAPGYVSVVSVVELVWVLMGCYASTRAEMCGVLETLLRTKEVVVAHADTVWKALRVFKEGKADFADCLIERSANEAGCDYTASFDRDAAKHCGMRLVE
;
A
#
# COMPACT_ATOMS: atom_id res chain seq x y z
N MET A 1 -5.56 19.11 5.81
CA MET A 1 -5.39 17.70 5.37
C MET A 1 -6.50 17.35 4.39
N ILE A 2 -6.19 16.64 3.30
CA ILE A 2 -7.17 16.18 2.29
C ILE A 2 -7.00 14.68 2.04
N GLY A 3 -8.06 13.96 1.64
CA GLY A 3 -7.96 12.57 1.24
C GLY A 3 -7.44 12.43 -0.20
N LEU A 4 -6.54 11.47 -0.43
CA LEU A 4 -6.03 11.11 -1.76
C LEU A 4 -6.58 9.74 -2.15
N ASP A 5 -7.31 9.72 -3.26
CA ASP A 5 -7.82 8.49 -3.88
C ASP A 5 -6.70 7.78 -4.68
N THR A 6 -6.85 6.47 -4.88
CA THR A 6 -5.91 5.62 -5.61
C THR A 6 -5.65 6.14 -7.01
N ASN A 7 -6.69 6.59 -7.71
CA ASN A 7 -6.53 7.10 -9.08
C ASN A 7 -5.62 8.35 -9.15
N VAL A 8 -5.65 9.24 -8.15
CA VAL A 8 -4.76 10.41 -8.09
C VAL A 8 -3.32 9.95 -7.88
N LEU A 9 -3.10 9.00 -6.97
CA LEU A 9 -1.78 8.44 -6.70
C LEU A 9 -1.21 7.72 -7.93
N VAL A 10 -2.02 6.91 -8.62
CA VAL A 10 -1.62 6.21 -9.85
C VAL A 10 -1.22 7.22 -10.93
N ARG A 11 -2.03 8.26 -11.18
CA ARG A 11 -1.70 9.29 -12.18
C ARG A 11 -0.41 10.03 -11.84
N TYR A 12 -0.14 10.26 -10.56
CA TYR A 12 1.12 10.87 -10.12
C TYR A 12 2.33 9.94 -10.29
N ILE A 13 2.19 8.65 -10.00
CA ILE A 13 3.32 7.71 -10.04
C ILE A 13 3.60 7.22 -11.47
N ALA A 14 2.57 6.82 -12.20
CA ALA A 14 2.70 6.22 -13.53
C ALA A 14 2.86 7.28 -14.64
N GLN A 15 2.44 8.53 -14.40
CA GLN A 15 2.49 9.62 -15.38
C GLN A 15 1.88 9.24 -16.74
N ASP A 16 0.79 8.48 -16.71
CA ASP A 16 0.24 7.78 -17.87
C ASP A 16 -0.90 8.51 -18.59
N ASP A 17 -1.53 9.50 -17.93
CA ASP A 17 -2.60 10.31 -18.52
C ASP A 17 -2.13 11.77 -18.77
N PRO A 18 -2.10 12.25 -20.03
CA PRO A 18 -1.59 13.58 -20.35
C PRO A 18 -2.44 14.74 -19.79
N ARG A 19 -3.68 14.47 -19.35
CA ARG A 19 -4.60 15.48 -18.77
C ARG A 19 -4.67 15.41 -17.26
N GLN A 20 -4.63 14.20 -16.68
CA GLN A 20 -4.77 13.98 -15.25
C GLN A 20 -3.42 14.00 -14.52
N SER A 21 -2.35 13.44 -15.10
CA SER A 21 -1.04 13.37 -14.43
C SER A 21 -0.50 14.76 -14.06
N PRO A 22 -0.56 15.80 -14.94
CA PRO A 22 -0.14 17.15 -14.55
C PRO A 22 -1.00 17.80 -13.46
N LYS A 23 -2.24 17.33 -13.27
CA LYS A 23 -3.11 17.80 -12.17
C LYS A 23 -2.76 17.07 -10.87
N ALA A 24 -2.52 15.76 -10.93
CA ALA A 24 -2.10 14.95 -9.80
C ALA A 24 -0.73 15.42 -9.26
N THR A 25 0.24 15.69 -10.15
CA THR A 25 1.54 16.28 -9.78
C THR A 25 1.38 17.60 -9.07
N ARG A 26 0.65 18.56 -9.65
CA ARG A 26 0.42 19.86 -9.00
C ARG A 26 -0.28 19.74 -7.64
N LEU A 27 -1.24 18.83 -7.52
CA LEU A 27 -1.93 18.58 -6.25
C LEU A 27 -0.98 18.03 -5.20
N ILE A 28 -0.25 16.96 -5.52
CA ILE A 28 0.65 16.29 -4.56
C ILE A 28 1.83 17.18 -4.18
N GLU A 29 2.42 17.90 -5.14
CA GLU A 29 3.52 18.85 -4.87
C GLU A 29 3.07 20.12 -4.13
N SER A 30 1.77 20.40 -4.05
CA SER A 30 1.23 21.49 -3.23
C SER A 30 1.02 21.12 -1.76
N LEU A 31 1.12 19.84 -1.42
CA LEU A 31 0.99 19.36 -0.05
C LEU A 31 2.19 19.78 0.78
N THR A 32 1.97 20.01 2.07
CA THR A 32 3.01 20.36 3.03
C THR A 32 2.85 19.54 4.30
N ALA A 33 3.87 19.53 5.17
CA ALA A 33 3.77 18.87 6.48
C ALA A 33 2.61 19.42 7.34
N ASP A 34 2.26 20.70 7.20
CA ASP A 34 1.15 21.34 7.93
C ASP A 34 -0.22 21.10 7.27
N ALA A 35 -0.23 20.81 5.97
CA ALA A 35 -1.43 20.50 5.19
C ALA A 35 -1.24 19.23 4.34
N PRO A 36 -1.09 18.05 4.96
CA PRO A 36 -0.71 16.85 4.25
C PRO A 36 -1.88 16.21 3.51
N GLY A 37 -1.56 15.35 2.55
CA GLY A 37 -2.50 14.39 1.98
C GLY A 37 -2.67 13.19 2.90
N TYR A 38 -3.84 12.57 2.90
CA TYR A 38 -4.16 11.37 3.66
C TYR A 38 -4.46 10.22 2.70
N VAL A 39 -3.78 9.09 2.89
CA VAL A 39 -3.97 7.89 2.08
C VAL A 39 -4.58 6.80 2.97
N SER A 40 -5.78 6.35 2.61
CA SER A 40 -6.46 5.27 3.33
C SER A 40 -5.77 3.93 3.10
N VAL A 41 -5.94 2.98 4.02
CA VAL A 41 -5.40 1.62 3.85
C VAL A 41 -5.92 0.97 2.57
N VAL A 42 -7.20 1.18 2.24
CA VAL A 42 -7.82 0.68 1.01
C VAL A 42 -7.10 1.24 -0.22
N SER A 43 -6.80 2.53 -0.23
CA SER A 43 -6.07 3.17 -1.33
C SER A 43 -4.64 2.63 -1.49
N VAL A 44 -3.98 2.26 -0.39
CA VAL A 44 -2.67 1.57 -0.46
C VAL A 44 -2.81 0.19 -1.12
N VAL A 45 -3.81 -0.60 -0.73
CA VAL A 45 -4.05 -1.94 -1.30
C VAL A 45 -4.36 -1.84 -2.79
N GLU A 46 -5.26 -0.94 -3.19
CA GLU A 46 -5.59 -0.74 -4.59
C GLU A 46 -4.40 -0.22 -5.38
N LEU A 47 -3.57 0.67 -4.81
CA LEU A 47 -2.36 1.17 -5.48
C LEU A 47 -1.41 0.02 -5.83
N VAL A 48 -1.19 -0.91 -4.90
CA VAL A 48 -0.36 -2.10 -5.15
C VAL A 48 -0.97 -2.97 -6.26
N TRP A 49 -2.27 -3.24 -6.16
CA TRP A 49 -2.98 -4.05 -7.15
C TRP A 49 -2.92 -3.44 -8.56
N VAL A 50 -3.13 -2.12 -8.68
CA VAL A 50 -3.08 -1.41 -9.97
C VAL A 50 -1.67 -1.37 -10.53
N LEU A 51 -0.66 -0.97 -9.75
CA LEU A 51 0.71 -0.82 -10.28
C LEU A 51 1.33 -2.17 -10.68
N MET A 52 1.13 -3.21 -9.87
CA MET A 52 1.65 -4.54 -10.22
C MET A 52 0.84 -5.21 -11.33
N GLY A 53 -0.49 -5.08 -11.32
CA GLY A 53 -1.36 -5.74 -12.29
C GLY A 53 -1.45 -5.03 -13.65
N CYS A 54 -1.65 -3.72 -13.65
CA CYS A 54 -1.87 -2.93 -14.88
C CYS A 54 -0.58 -2.35 -15.45
N TYR A 55 0.39 -1.99 -14.61
CA TYR A 55 1.65 -1.37 -15.04
C TYR A 55 2.84 -2.34 -14.96
N ALA A 56 2.58 -3.62 -14.66
CA ALA A 56 3.59 -4.68 -14.54
C ALA A 56 4.77 -4.31 -13.62
N SER A 57 4.53 -3.43 -12.62
CA SER A 57 5.55 -3.05 -11.65
C SER A 57 6.02 -4.29 -10.90
N THR A 58 7.33 -4.45 -10.83
CA THR A 58 7.96 -5.52 -10.06
C THR A 58 7.72 -5.32 -8.58
N ARG A 59 7.80 -6.41 -7.81
CA ARG A 59 7.72 -6.36 -6.33
C ARG A 59 8.74 -5.37 -5.73
N ALA A 60 9.94 -5.28 -6.31
CA ALA A 60 10.98 -4.36 -5.87
C ALA A 60 10.60 -2.89 -6.11
N GLU A 61 10.09 -2.56 -7.30
CA GLU A 61 9.59 -1.21 -7.61
C GLU A 61 8.42 -0.83 -6.71
N MET A 62 7.47 -1.74 -6.50
CA MET A 62 6.34 -1.50 -5.62
C MET A 62 6.78 -1.27 -4.16
N CYS A 63 7.79 -2.02 -3.69
CA CYS A 63 8.37 -1.76 -2.37
C CYS A 63 8.97 -0.35 -2.29
N GLY A 64 9.71 0.09 -3.32
CA GLY A 64 10.27 1.44 -3.38
C GLY A 64 9.20 2.54 -3.36
N VAL A 65 8.09 2.34 -4.06
CA VAL A 65 6.94 3.26 -4.07
C VAL A 65 6.33 3.37 -2.67
N LEU A 66 6.04 2.23 -2.01
CA LEU A 66 5.44 2.25 -0.66
C LEU A 66 6.42 2.80 0.39
N GLU A 67 7.71 2.44 0.33
CA GLU A 67 8.74 2.98 1.22
C GLU A 67 8.85 4.51 1.07
N THR A 68 8.73 5.04 -0.14
CA THR A 68 8.73 6.47 -0.40
C THR A 68 7.47 7.11 0.19
N LEU A 69 6.29 6.57 -0.14
CA LEU A 69 5.00 7.09 0.32
C LEU A 69 4.92 7.18 1.85
N LEU A 70 5.40 6.14 2.55
CA LEU A 70 5.39 6.07 4.01
C LEU A 70 6.45 6.96 4.69
N ARG A 71 7.46 7.45 3.95
CA ARG A 71 8.51 8.36 4.47
C ARG A 71 8.23 9.84 4.18
N THR A 72 7.39 10.14 3.21
CA THR A 72 7.03 11.49 2.81
C THR A 72 6.23 12.19 3.91
N LYS A 73 6.70 13.35 4.39
CA LYS A 73 6.05 14.08 5.50
C LYS A 73 4.75 14.75 5.08
N GLU A 74 4.65 15.07 3.81
CA GLU A 74 3.51 15.68 3.14
C GLU A 74 2.37 14.67 2.91
N VAL A 75 2.59 13.39 3.23
CA VAL A 75 1.59 12.32 3.11
C VAL A 75 1.48 11.55 4.42
N VAL A 76 0.24 11.43 4.92
CA VAL A 76 -0.10 10.61 6.08
C VAL A 76 -0.78 9.34 5.58
N VAL A 77 -0.16 8.20 5.80
CA VAL A 77 -0.74 6.89 5.49
C VAL A 77 -1.49 6.37 6.72
N ALA A 78 -2.72 5.93 6.52
CA ALA A 78 -3.52 5.27 7.56
C ALA A 78 -2.81 4.01 8.06
N HIS A 79 -2.74 3.83 9.39
CA HIS A 79 -2.07 2.68 10.02
C HIS A 79 -0.63 2.46 9.49
N ALA A 80 0.14 3.55 9.32
CA ALA A 80 1.46 3.53 8.70
C ALA A 80 2.41 2.45 9.27
N ASP A 81 2.43 2.23 10.59
CA ASP A 81 3.25 1.19 11.22
C ASP A 81 2.87 -0.22 10.77
N THR A 82 1.56 -0.50 10.65
CA THR A 82 1.03 -1.78 10.18
C THR A 82 1.29 -1.98 8.70
N VAL A 83 1.10 -0.92 7.89
CA VAL A 83 1.47 -0.92 6.47
C VAL A 83 2.98 -1.17 6.29
N TRP A 84 3.82 -0.55 7.13
CA TRP A 84 5.27 -0.74 7.10
C TRP A 84 5.67 -2.18 7.46
N LYS A 85 5.02 -2.78 8.46
CA LYS A 85 5.24 -4.19 8.82
C LYS A 85 4.80 -5.12 7.70
N ALA A 86 3.65 -4.87 7.08
CA ALA A 86 3.14 -5.65 5.95
C ALA A 86 4.10 -5.58 4.75
N LEU A 87 4.63 -4.38 4.47
CA LEU A 87 5.62 -4.16 3.42
C LEU A 87 6.89 -4.98 3.63
N ARG A 88 7.37 -5.15 4.87
CA ARG A 88 8.54 -6.01 5.16
C ARG A 88 8.27 -7.47 4.82
N VAL A 89 7.12 -8.01 5.24
CA VAL A 89 6.71 -9.39 4.94
C VAL A 89 6.56 -9.57 3.43
N PHE A 90 5.91 -8.62 2.75
CA PHE A 90 5.74 -8.62 1.31
C PHE A 90 7.09 -8.60 0.57
N LYS A 91 8.07 -7.82 1.03
CA LYS A 91 9.39 -7.72 0.40
C LYS A 91 10.18 -9.04 0.42
N GLU A 92 10.08 -9.79 1.51
CA GLU A 92 10.86 -11.02 1.73
C GLU A 92 10.13 -12.28 1.24
N GLY A 93 8.80 -12.24 1.17
CA GLY A 93 7.93 -13.37 0.89
C GLY A 93 7.46 -13.49 -0.56
N LYS A 94 6.57 -14.46 -0.78
CA LYS A 94 5.90 -14.73 -2.07
C LYS A 94 4.42 -14.38 -2.09
N ALA A 95 3.82 -14.13 -0.94
CA ALA A 95 2.41 -13.76 -0.85
C ALA A 95 2.14 -12.36 -1.39
N ASP A 96 0.86 -12.07 -1.62
CA ASP A 96 0.41 -10.75 -2.03
C ASP A 96 0.45 -9.76 -0.88
N PHE A 97 0.56 -8.48 -1.23
CA PHE A 97 0.62 -7.41 -0.22
C PHE A 97 -0.65 -7.35 0.62
N ALA A 98 -1.81 -7.61 0.02
CA ALA A 98 -3.09 -7.63 0.71
C ALA A 98 -3.11 -8.68 1.83
N ASP A 99 -2.60 -9.90 1.56
CA ASP A 99 -2.50 -10.95 2.59
C ASP A 99 -1.58 -10.53 3.73
N CYS A 100 -0.41 -9.97 3.39
CA CYS A 100 0.52 -9.45 4.39
C CYS A 100 -0.15 -8.39 5.27
N LEU A 101 -0.95 -7.50 4.67
CA LEU A 101 -1.63 -6.42 5.38
C LEU A 101 -2.79 -6.92 6.23
N ILE A 102 -3.57 -7.88 5.74
CA ILE A 102 -4.65 -8.53 6.50
C ILE A 102 -4.07 -9.16 7.77
N GLU A 103 -3.02 -9.97 7.63
CA GLU A 103 -2.42 -10.66 8.77
C GLU A 103 -1.78 -9.66 9.76
N ARG A 104 -1.08 -8.63 9.29
CA ARG A 104 -0.52 -7.59 10.18
C ARG A 104 -1.60 -6.76 10.86
N SER A 105 -2.72 -6.49 10.20
CA SER A 105 -3.84 -5.74 10.77
C SER A 105 -4.55 -6.53 11.87
N ALA A 106 -4.78 -7.84 11.64
CA ALA A 106 -5.32 -8.72 12.67
C ALA A 106 -4.36 -8.88 13.86
N ASN A 107 -3.05 -8.95 13.60
CA ASN A 107 -2.05 -8.96 14.66
C ASN A 107 -2.04 -7.65 15.47
N GLU A 108 -2.17 -6.49 14.81
CA GLU A 108 -2.31 -5.20 15.49
C GLU A 108 -3.57 -5.14 16.37
N ALA A 109 -4.66 -5.75 15.92
CA ALA A 109 -5.91 -5.84 16.67
C ALA A 109 -5.85 -6.84 17.86
N GLY A 110 -4.73 -7.55 18.05
CA GLY A 110 -4.54 -8.50 19.15
C GLY A 110 -5.10 -9.90 18.89
N CYS A 111 -5.37 -10.26 17.62
CA CYS A 111 -5.79 -11.63 17.28
C CYS A 111 -4.64 -12.63 17.52
N ASP A 112 -4.95 -13.79 18.11
CA ASP A 112 -3.98 -14.88 18.30
C ASP A 112 -3.45 -15.44 16.98
N TYR A 113 -4.30 -15.47 15.94
CA TYR A 113 -3.96 -15.85 14.58
C TYR A 113 -4.96 -15.27 13.58
N THR A 114 -4.55 -15.20 12.31
CA THR A 114 -5.43 -14.91 11.18
C THR A 114 -5.73 -16.22 10.46
N ALA A 115 -7.01 -16.58 10.32
CA ALA A 115 -7.42 -17.79 9.61
C ALA A 115 -7.54 -17.53 8.10
N SER A 116 -7.14 -18.48 7.26
CA SER A 116 -7.28 -18.39 5.80
C SER A 116 -7.47 -19.76 5.15
N PHE A 117 -8.14 -19.80 3.99
CA PHE A 117 -8.15 -20.97 3.10
C PHE A 117 -7.03 -20.88 2.04
N ASP A 118 -6.35 -19.75 1.95
CA ASP A 118 -5.24 -19.54 1.04
C ASP A 118 -3.96 -20.19 1.59
N ARG A 119 -3.47 -21.19 0.86
CA ARG A 119 -2.27 -21.94 1.22
C ARG A 119 -0.99 -21.10 1.11
N ASP A 120 -0.93 -20.19 0.16
CA ASP A 120 0.23 -19.32 -0.03
C ASP A 120 0.26 -18.25 1.05
N ALA A 121 -0.87 -17.65 1.41
CA ALA A 121 -0.95 -16.73 2.55
C ALA A 121 -0.59 -17.43 3.88
N ALA A 122 -1.06 -18.66 4.10
CA ALA A 122 -0.69 -19.44 5.27
C ALA A 122 0.82 -19.74 5.33
N LYS A 123 1.42 -20.05 4.18
CA LYS A 123 2.84 -20.39 4.07
C LYS A 123 3.77 -19.19 4.13
N HIS A 124 3.34 -18.04 3.62
CA HIS A 124 4.21 -16.90 3.34
C HIS A 124 3.88 -15.62 4.13
N CYS A 125 2.71 -15.53 4.78
CA CYS A 125 2.32 -14.37 5.62
C CYS A 125 2.12 -14.71 7.10
N GLY A 126 2.20 -15.98 7.50
CA GLY A 126 1.95 -16.38 8.89
C GLY A 126 0.48 -16.55 9.25
N MET A 127 -0.41 -16.59 8.25
CA MET A 127 -1.80 -17.00 8.48
C MET A 127 -1.90 -18.50 8.81
N ARG A 128 -2.99 -18.92 9.43
CA ARG A 128 -3.30 -20.33 9.72
C ARG A 128 -4.28 -20.88 8.70
N LEU A 129 -3.90 -21.96 8.02
CA LEU A 129 -4.77 -22.66 7.10
C LEU A 129 -5.94 -23.29 7.86
N VAL A 130 -7.15 -23.09 7.36
CA VAL A 130 -8.36 -23.83 7.80
C VAL A 130 -8.47 -25.09 6.95
N GLU A 131 -8.45 -26.25 7.60
CA GLU A 131 -8.57 -27.58 6.98
C GLU A 131 -10.00 -28.13 7.00
#